data_AF-A0A133S125-F1
#
_entry.id   AF-A0A133S125-F1
#
_cell.length_a   1.000
_cell.length_b   1.000
_cell.length_c   1.000
_cell.angle_alpha   90.00
_cell.angle_beta   90.00
_cell.angle_gamma   90.00
#
_symmetry.space_group_name_H-M   'P 1'
#
loop_
_entity.id
_entity.type
_entity.pdbx_description
1 polymer ?
#
loop_
_entity_poly.entity_id
_entity_poly.type
_entity_poly.pdbx_seq_one_letter_code
_entity_poly.pdbx_strand_id
1 'polypeptide(L)'
;NFINGDNIAITNAGRAITIGTAKNVAFDKVTVGGVVLDKTDGINAGGKEVKGIADGTAADSAVSKGQMETAIANAQTAATSTEKVIAKTLTGDTNLATVTGQTGTAKGETYEVAVSENAVKNVAKAAAQDAVTVTGTGLATVSDNTTGGVKTYTVNVDEGKLVLDDTTGKIGANGSTQGTTAGKNGVATTQNVATAINDAVTKANANNAQALADAKHNFAGDDATVISRKHGEQLNI
;
A
#
# COMPACT_ATOMS: atom_id res chain seq x y z
N ASN A 1 70.81 14.97 83.71
CA ASN A 1 69.76 14.02 83.29
C ASN A 1 69.55 14.16 81.80
N PHE A 2 69.52 13.05 81.07
CA PHE A 2 69.11 13.07 79.65
C PHE A 2 67.60 13.29 79.58
N ILE A 3 67.16 14.01 78.55
CA ILE A 3 65.76 14.31 78.28
C ILE A 3 65.38 13.54 77.01
N ASN A 4 64.25 12.84 77.04
CA ASN A 4 63.72 12.16 75.85
C ASN A 4 63.27 13.20 74.83
N GLY A 5 63.51 12.92 73.55
CA GLY A 5 62.82 13.62 72.47
C GLY A 5 61.48 12.96 72.18
N ASP A 6 60.66 13.58 71.33
CA ASP A 6 59.30 13.09 71.04
C ASP A 6 59.26 11.64 70.55
N ASN A 7 60.21 11.25 69.68
CA ASN A 7 60.31 9.90 69.12
C ASN A 7 61.48 9.07 69.64
N ILE A 8 62.32 9.62 70.53
CA ILE A 8 63.58 9.00 70.97
C ILE A 8 63.58 8.83 72.49
N ALA A 9 63.73 7.57 72.93
CA ALA A 9 63.91 7.21 74.31
C ALA A 9 65.40 7.08 74.64
N ILE A 10 65.83 7.76 75.71
CA ILE A 10 67.20 7.71 76.22
C ILE A 10 67.18 7.17 77.65
N THR A 11 67.92 6.10 77.91
CA THR A 11 68.16 5.59 79.26
C THR A 11 69.64 5.65 79.60
N ASN A 12 69.94 6.03 80.84
CA ASN A 12 71.31 6.06 81.36
C ASN A 12 71.43 5.11 82.56
N ALA A 13 72.31 4.12 82.43
CA ALA A 13 72.67 3.18 83.49
C ALA A 13 74.18 3.28 83.78
N GLY A 14 74.60 4.35 84.44
CA GLY A 14 76.00 4.57 84.84
C GLY A 14 76.87 5.08 83.68
N ARG A 15 77.75 4.22 83.15
CA ARG A 15 78.64 4.55 82.01
C ARG A 15 78.03 4.17 80.65
N ALA A 16 76.85 3.57 80.64
CA ALA A 16 76.15 3.14 79.43
C ALA A 16 74.91 4.02 79.18
N ILE A 17 74.83 4.56 77.98
CA ILE A 17 73.67 5.29 77.47
C ILE A 17 73.06 4.42 76.39
N THR A 18 71.76 4.11 76.51
CA THR A 18 71.00 3.43 75.46
C THR A 18 70.06 4.42 74.82
N ILE A 19 70.09 4.45 73.48
CA ILE A 19 69.25 5.31 72.66
C ILE A 19 68.43 4.39 71.75
N GLY A 20 67.11 4.56 71.76
CA GLY A 20 66.20 3.82 70.89
C GLY A 20 65.01 4.67 70.49
N THR A 21 64.25 4.22 69.49
CA THR A 21 62.97 4.84 69.18
C THR A 21 61.96 4.54 70.29
N ALA A 22 61.05 5.47 70.54
CA ALA A 22 59.86 5.17 71.33
C ALA A 22 59.05 4.04 70.66
N LYS A 23 58.24 3.32 71.46
CA LYS A 23 57.35 2.26 70.93
C LYS A 23 56.30 2.82 69.97
N ASN A 24 55.82 4.03 70.27
CA ASN A 24 54.94 4.80 69.42
C ASN A 24 55.73 6.03 68.98
N VAL A 25 55.78 6.27 67.66
CA VAL A 25 56.45 7.41 67.06
C VAL A 25 55.44 8.18 66.22
N ALA A 26 55.57 9.50 66.20
CA ALA A 26 54.75 10.40 65.40
C ALA A 26 55.61 11.03 64.31
N PHE A 27 55.22 10.83 63.05
CA PHE A 27 55.83 11.48 61.90
C PHE A 27 54.74 12.14 61.08
N ASP A 28 55.03 13.31 60.52
CA ASP A 28 54.15 13.91 59.52
C ASP A 28 54.24 13.16 58.17
N LYS A 29 55.39 12.52 57.91
CA LYS A 29 55.65 11.78 56.67
C LYS A 29 56.57 10.58 56.89
N VAL A 30 56.23 9.45 56.30
CA VAL A 30 57.06 8.23 56.27
C VAL A 30 57.24 7.78 54.83
N THR A 31 58.49 7.58 54.41
CA THR A 31 58.84 7.10 53.07
C THR A 31 59.54 5.75 53.19
N VAL A 32 59.06 4.75 52.45
CA VAL A 32 59.66 3.40 52.38
C VAL A 32 59.85 3.03 50.92
N GLY A 33 61.09 3.17 50.43
CA GLY A 33 61.36 3.09 49.00
C GLY A 33 60.58 4.16 48.23
N GLY A 34 59.71 3.76 47.31
CA GLY A 34 58.83 4.66 46.56
C GLY A 34 57.45 4.94 47.21
N VAL A 35 57.10 4.24 48.29
CA VAL A 35 55.81 4.40 48.97
C VAL A 35 55.91 5.50 50.01
N VAL A 36 54.90 6.35 50.09
CA VAL A 36 54.83 7.47 51.04
C VAL A 36 53.51 7.43 51.79
N LEU A 37 53.57 7.55 53.11
CA LEU A 37 52.44 7.91 53.98
C LEU A 37 52.66 9.34 54.46
N ASP A 38 51.75 10.24 54.10
CA ASP A 38 51.80 11.65 54.43
C ASP A 38 50.52 12.04 55.18
N LYS A 39 50.66 12.78 56.27
CA LYS A 39 49.54 13.22 57.11
C LYS A 39 48.58 14.17 56.37
N THR A 40 49.09 14.92 55.40
CA THR A 40 48.31 15.89 54.63
C THR A 40 47.82 15.28 53.32
N ASP A 41 48.72 14.64 52.59
CA ASP A 41 48.46 14.18 51.22
C ASP A 41 47.97 12.71 51.13
N GLY A 42 47.97 11.97 52.25
CA GLY A 42 47.48 10.60 52.32
C GLY A 42 48.51 9.55 51.88
N ILE A 43 48.07 8.56 51.09
CA ILE A 43 48.88 7.40 50.69
C ILE A 43 49.32 7.53 49.23
N ASN A 44 50.62 7.43 48.97
CA ASN A 44 51.17 7.24 47.63
C ASN A 44 51.79 5.84 47.52
N ALA A 45 51.25 5.01 46.63
CA ALA A 45 51.72 3.64 46.41
C ALA A 45 53.01 3.51 45.58
N GLY A 46 53.60 4.63 45.11
CA GLY A 46 54.88 4.64 44.41
C GLY A 46 54.87 3.86 43.10
N GLY A 47 53.74 3.86 42.39
CA GLY A 47 53.54 3.07 41.16
C GLY A 47 53.48 1.56 41.37
N LYS A 48 53.29 1.08 42.61
CA LYS A 48 53.09 -0.33 42.93
C LYS A 48 51.62 -0.67 43.08
N GLU A 49 51.28 -1.93 42.84
CA GLU A 49 49.95 -2.47 43.10
C GLU A 49 49.63 -2.43 44.60
N VAL A 50 48.39 -2.07 44.94
CA VAL A 50 47.85 -2.26 46.29
C VAL A 50 47.09 -3.58 46.31
N LYS A 51 47.65 -4.58 46.99
CA LYS A 51 47.10 -5.95 47.05
C LYS A 51 46.23 -6.16 48.29
N GLY A 52 45.38 -7.19 48.25
CA GLY A 52 44.54 -7.58 49.38
C GLY A 52 43.34 -6.67 49.64
N ILE A 53 42.94 -5.86 48.65
CA ILE A 53 41.72 -5.05 48.72
C ILE A 53 40.51 -5.97 48.62
N ALA A 54 39.74 -6.07 49.70
CA ALA A 54 38.44 -6.73 49.71
C ALA A 54 37.40 -5.89 48.94
N ASP A 55 36.26 -6.50 48.62
CA ASP A 55 35.19 -5.80 47.90
C ASP A 55 34.64 -4.64 48.73
N GLY A 56 34.64 -3.44 48.13
CA GLY A 56 34.11 -2.24 48.75
C GLY A 56 32.59 -2.28 48.85
N THR A 57 32.05 -1.91 50.01
CA THR A 57 30.60 -1.95 50.29
C THR A 57 30.01 -0.58 50.62
N ALA A 58 30.85 0.44 50.84
CA ALA A 58 30.46 1.82 51.10
C ALA A 58 30.94 2.77 49.99
N ALA A 59 30.38 3.97 49.94
CA ALA A 59 30.63 4.94 48.87
C ALA A 59 32.09 5.45 48.82
N ASP A 60 32.80 5.37 49.93
CA ASP A 60 34.19 5.80 50.12
C ASP A 60 35.18 4.62 50.16
N SER A 61 34.71 3.39 49.91
CA SER A 61 35.56 2.21 49.85
C SER A 61 36.37 2.17 48.55
N ALA A 62 37.60 1.66 48.64
CA ALA A 62 38.35 1.27 47.44
C ALA A 62 37.64 0.11 46.72
N VAL A 63 37.75 0.07 45.40
CA VAL A 63 37.13 -0.96 44.55
C VAL A 63 38.17 -2.01 44.17
N SER A 64 37.84 -3.29 44.36
CA SER A 64 38.71 -4.40 43.96
C SER A 64 38.67 -4.63 42.44
N LYS A 65 39.70 -5.26 41.88
CA LYS A 65 39.66 -5.68 40.46
C LYS A 65 38.48 -6.61 40.18
N GLY A 66 38.10 -7.47 41.13
CA GLY A 66 36.97 -8.39 41.01
C GLY A 66 35.65 -7.65 40.76
N GLN A 67 35.38 -6.61 41.56
CA GLN A 67 34.18 -5.77 41.39
C GLN A 67 34.15 -5.07 40.02
N MET A 68 35.30 -4.57 39.55
CA MET A 68 35.40 -3.94 38.23
C MET A 68 35.10 -4.93 37.09
N GLU A 69 35.66 -6.14 37.15
CA GLU A 69 35.39 -7.20 36.14
C GLU A 69 33.91 -7.61 36.14
N THR A 70 33.28 -7.73 37.31
CA THR A 70 31.84 -8.00 37.40
C THR A 70 31.01 -6.88 36.78
N ALA A 71 31.35 -5.61 37.03
CA ALA A 71 30.66 -4.48 36.43
C ALA A 71 30.80 -4.47 34.90
N ILE A 72 31.99 -4.76 34.39
CA ILE A 72 32.27 -4.87 32.95
C ILE A 72 31.47 -6.01 32.31
N ALA A 73 31.42 -7.18 32.95
CA ALA A 73 30.64 -8.32 32.46
C ALA A 73 29.15 -7.98 32.37
N ASN A 74 28.59 -7.35 33.41
CA ASN A 74 27.19 -6.92 33.43
C ASN A 74 26.88 -5.91 32.31
N ALA A 75 27.78 -4.95 32.09
CA ALA A 75 27.64 -3.97 31.01
C ALA A 75 27.68 -4.63 29.61
N GLN A 76 28.57 -5.62 29.40
CA GLN A 76 28.62 -6.37 28.15
C GLN A 76 27.34 -7.18 27.91
N THR A 77 26.83 -7.89 28.93
CA THR A 77 25.57 -8.63 28.82
C THR A 77 24.41 -7.70 28.44
N ALA A 78 24.30 -6.54 29.08
CA ALA A 78 23.29 -5.53 28.75
C ALA A 78 23.44 -5.00 27.32
N ALA A 79 24.67 -4.78 26.85
CA ALA A 79 24.91 -4.36 25.46
C ALA A 79 24.52 -5.43 24.43
N THR A 80 24.50 -6.71 24.81
CA THR A 80 24.10 -7.84 23.97
C THR A 80 22.64 -8.25 24.12
N SER A 81 21.85 -7.60 24.99
CA SER A 81 20.45 -7.99 25.18
C SER A 81 19.66 -7.76 23.89
N THR A 82 19.05 -8.82 23.40
CA THR A 82 18.32 -8.90 22.16
C THR A 82 17.03 -8.06 22.18
N GLU A 83 16.95 -7.01 21.36
CA GLU A 83 15.65 -6.47 20.96
C GLU A 83 14.87 -7.55 20.20
N LYS A 84 13.91 -8.16 20.87
CA LYS A 84 13.00 -9.15 20.28
C LYS A 84 12.09 -8.48 19.26
N VAL A 85 12.51 -8.39 18.01
CA VAL A 85 11.63 -8.02 16.89
C VAL A 85 10.87 -9.26 16.44
N ILE A 86 9.58 -9.34 16.76
CA ILE A 86 8.70 -10.40 16.27
C ILE A 86 8.11 -9.94 14.93
N ALA A 87 8.65 -10.39 13.80
CA ALA A 87 7.93 -10.26 12.55
C ALA A 87 6.81 -11.32 12.53
N LYS A 88 5.55 -10.87 12.53
CA LYS A 88 4.40 -11.76 12.44
C LYS A 88 4.40 -12.42 11.06
N THR A 89 4.73 -13.71 10.97
CA THR A 89 4.51 -14.48 9.75
C THR A 89 2.99 -14.54 9.51
N LEU A 90 2.51 -13.75 8.55
CA LEU A 90 1.12 -13.76 8.09
C LEU A 90 1.00 -14.88 7.05
N THR A 91 0.91 -16.12 7.51
CA THR A 91 0.61 -17.26 6.63
C THR A 91 -0.82 -17.16 6.12
N GLY A 92 -1.01 -17.10 4.80
CA GLY A 92 -2.32 -17.09 4.15
C GLY A 92 -2.71 -15.78 3.46
N ASP A 93 -1.92 -14.70 3.60
CA ASP A 93 -2.17 -13.43 2.92
C ASP A 93 -1.56 -13.38 1.50
N THR A 94 -2.19 -12.63 0.60
CA THR A 94 -1.64 -12.21 -0.72
C THR A 94 -0.63 -11.06 -0.60
N ASN A 95 0.11 -10.98 0.51
CA ASN A 95 0.95 -9.83 0.85
C ASN A 95 2.05 -9.61 -0.20
N LEU A 96 2.23 -8.34 -0.60
CA LEU A 96 3.25 -7.92 -1.58
C LEU A 96 4.67 -8.18 -1.10
N ALA A 97 4.89 -8.17 0.22
CA ALA A 97 6.19 -8.33 0.82
C ALA A 97 6.17 -9.37 1.94
N THR A 98 7.26 -10.13 2.02
CA THR A 98 7.57 -11.02 3.12
C THR A 98 8.88 -10.57 3.76
N VAL A 99 8.89 -10.50 5.09
CA VAL A 99 10.13 -10.27 5.83
C VAL A 99 10.68 -11.64 6.24
N THR A 100 11.87 -11.97 5.75
CA THR A 100 12.60 -13.19 6.09
C THR A 100 13.85 -12.82 6.91
N GLY A 101 14.18 -13.63 7.91
CA GLY A 101 15.19 -13.31 8.92
C GLY A 101 14.56 -13.05 10.28
N GLN A 102 13.98 -14.09 10.89
CA GLN A 102 13.17 -14.01 12.11
C GLN A 102 13.99 -13.91 13.42
N THR A 103 15.32 -13.93 13.35
CA THR A 103 16.17 -13.99 14.55
C THR A 103 17.53 -13.34 14.31
N GLY A 104 17.56 -12.01 14.14
CA GLY A 104 18.79 -11.27 14.39
C GLY A 104 19.01 -11.22 15.89
N THR A 105 20.02 -11.93 16.41
CA THR A 105 20.34 -11.92 17.85
C THR A 105 21.27 -10.78 18.26
N ALA A 106 21.66 -9.91 17.32
CA ALA A 106 22.64 -8.84 17.53
C ALA A 106 22.08 -7.46 17.19
N LYS A 107 22.62 -6.43 17.86
CA LYS A 107 22.33 -5.02 17.59
C LYS A 107 22.95 -4.63 16.24
N GLY A 108 22.12 -4.18 15.29
CA GLY A 108 22.57 -3.77 13.95
C GLY A 108 22.31 -4.78 12.84
N GLU A 109 21.65 -5.91 13.14
CA GLU A 109 21.18 -6.82 12.10
C GLU A 109 20.16 -6.10 11.19
N THR A 110 20.44 -6.09 9.90
CA THR A 110 19.59 -5.44 8.89
C THR A 110 18.61 -6.47 8.37
N TYR A 111 17.31 -6.17 8.39
CA TYR A 111 16.29 -7.07 7.86
C TYR A 111 16.13 -6.87 6.36
N GLU A 112 16.06 -7.97 5.61
CA GLU A 112 15.73 -7.94 4.19
C GLU A 112 14.21 -8.07 4.02
N VAL A 113 13.60 -7.02 3.48
CA VAL A 113 12.19 -7.02 3.08
C VAL A 113 12.13 -7.39 1.61
N ALA A 114 11.75 -8.62 1.32
CA ALA A 114 11.60 -9.09 -0.05
C ALA A 114 10.16 -8.84 -0.54
N VAL A 115 10.03 -8.21 -1.71
CA VAL A 115 8.75 -8.05 -2.41
C VAL A 115 8.60 -9.20 -3.42
N SER A 116 7.49 -9.92 -3.37
CA SER A 116 7.20 -10.98 -4.34
C SER A 116 6.82 -10.37 -5.68
N GLU A 117 7.70 -10.49 -6.67
CA GLU A 117 7.42 -10.05 -8.05
C GLU A 117 6.13 -10.69 -8.59
N ASN A 118 5.85 -11.94 -8.22
CA ASN A 118 4.60 -12.62 -8.59
C ASN A 118 3.37 -12.00 -7.92
N ALA A 119 3.47 -11.57 -6.67
CA ALA A 119 2.38 -10.88 -5.99
C ALA A 119 2.09 -9.51 -6.63
N VAL A 120 3.15 -8.75 -6.94
CA VAL A 120 3.03 -7.47 -7.66
C VAL A 120 2.40 -7.67 -9.04
N LYS A 121 2.87 -8.66 -9.81
CA LYS A 121 2.29 -9.00 -11.11
C LYS A 121 0.82 -9.40 -11.01
N ASN A 122 0.41 -10.11 -9.96
CA ASN A 122 -0.99 -10.51 -9.78
C ASN A 122 -1.89 -9.32 -9.44
N VAL A 123 -1.44 -8.38 -8.59
CA VAL A 123 -2.18 -7.14 -8.32
C VAL A 123 -2.30 -6.29 -9.58
N ALA A 124 -1.22 -6.15 -10.35
CA ALA A 124 -1.25 -5.42 -11.62
C ALA A 124 -2.23 -6.05 -12.63
N LYS A 125 -2.28 -7.38 -12.72
CA LYS A 125 -3.25 -8.10 -13.56
C LYS A 125 -4.70 -7.90 -13.11
N ALA A 126 -4.96 -7.88 -11.81
CA ALA A 126 -6.30 -7.62 -11.29
C ALA A 126 -6.74 -6.18 -11.63
N ALA A 127 -5.89 -5.19 -11.34
CA ALA A 127 -6.15 -3.79 -11.66
C ALA A 127 -6.37 -3.55 -13.17
N ALA A 128 -5.61 -4.24 -14.03
CA ALA A 128 -5.78 -4.14 -15.48
C ALA A 128 -7.10 -4.73 -16.00
N GLN A 129 -7.70 -5.69 -15.29
CA GLN A 129 -9.01 -6.25 -15.65
C GLN A 129 -10.17 -5.33 -15.27
N ASP A 130 -10.06 -4.62 -14.15
CA ASP A 130 -11.14 -3.79 -13.60
C ASP A 130 -11.19 -2.38 -14.20
N ALA A 131 -10.16 -1.95 -14.93
CA ALA A 131 -9.99 -0.56 -15.38
C ALA A 131 -11.01 -0.09 -16.44
N VAL A 132 -11.66 -1.01 -17.16
CA VAL A 132 -12.58 -0.69 -18.27
C VAL A 132 -13.85 -1.50 -18.09
N THR A 133 -15.00 -0.84 -18.11
CA THR A 133 -16.32 -1.51 -18.11
C THR A 133 -17.07 -1.06 -19.35
N VAL A 134 -17.41 -2.00 -20.24
CA VAL A 134 -18.17 -1.75 -21.47
C VAL A 134 -19.37 -2.69 -21.51
N THR A 135 -20.56 -2.15 -21.67
CA THR A 135 -21.82 -2.91 -21.76
C THR A 135 -22.40 -2.84 -23.17
N GLY A 136 -22.87 -3.98 -23.71
CA GLY A 136 -23.56 -4.02 -25.00
C GLY A 136 -24.98 -3.43 -24.94
N THR A 137 -25.50 -3.01 -26.09
CA THR A 137 -26.85 -2.39 -26.22
C THR A 137 -27.85 -3.27 -26.99
N GLY A 138 -27.51 -4.54 -27.25
CA GLY A 138 -28.31 -5.47 -28.05
C GLY A 138 -28.10 -5.33 -29.56
N LEU A 139 -27.91 -4.11 -30.08
CA LEU A 139 -27.47 -3.85 -31.47
C LEU A 139 -25.96 -4.03 -31.66
N ALA A 140 -25.21 -3.79 -30.58
CA ALA A 140 -23.81 -4.15 -30.48
C ALA A 140 -23.68 -5.22 -29.41
N THR A 141 -23.10 -6.36 -29.79
CA THR A 141 -22.65 -7.36 -28.84
C THR A 141 -21.21 -7.02 -28.45
N VAL A 142 -20.95 -7.00 -27.16
CA VAL A 142 -19.61 -6.81 -26.62
C VAL A 142 -19.20 -8.14 -26.04
N SER A 143 -18.14 -8.72 -26.59
CA SER A 143 -17.48 -9.87 -25.97
C SER A 143 -16.14 -9.42 -25.42
N ASP A 144 -15.76 -10.02 -24.29
CA ASP A 144 -14.44 -9.83 -23.72
C ASP A 144 -13.59 -11.10 -23.87
N ASN A 145 -12.28 -10.90 -23.93
CA ASN A 145 -11.31 -11.97 -23.83
C ASN A 145 -10.22 -11.54 -22.85
N THR A 146 -9.78 -12.47 -21.99
CA THR A 146 -8.72 -12.20 -21.01
C THR A 146 -7.49 -13.02 -21.36
N THR A 147 -6.42 -12.36 -21.77
CA THR A 147 -5.14 -13.00 -22.09
C THR A 147 -4.02 -12.26 -21.38
N GLY A 148 -3.15 -12.99 -20.67
CA GLY A 148 -2.05 -12.38 -19.91
C GLY A 148 -2.49 -11.48 -18.74
N GLY A 149 -3.77 -11.50 -18.36
CA GLY A 149 -4.35 -10.63 -17.34
C GLY A 149 -4.78 -9.25 -17.85
N VAL A 150 -4.80 -9.04 -19.16
CA VAL A 150 -5.41 -7.87 -19.80
C VAL A 150 -6.74 -8.30 -20.41
N LYS A 151 -7.81 -7.54 -20.12
CA LYS A 151 -9.12 -7.75 -20.72
C LYS A 151 -9.22 -6.90 -21.99
N THR A 152 -9.39 -7.56 -23.13
CA THR A 152 -9.66 -6.91 -24.42
C THR A 152 -11.13 -7.08 -24.76
N TYR A 153 -11.72 -6.01 -25.31
CA TYR A 153 -13.13 -5.97 -25.69
C TYR A 153 -13.25 -5.93 -27.20
N THR A 154 -14.01 -6.87 -27.75
CA THR A 154 -14.41 -6.86 -29.16
C THR A 154 -15.85 -6.38 -29.23
N VAL A 155 -16.05 -5.29 -29.96
CA VAL A 155 -17.39 -4.76 -30.23
C VAL A 155 -17.80 -5.23 -31.61
N ASN A 156 -18.77 -6.13 -31.65
CA ASN A 156 -19.41 -6.56 -32.88
C ASN A 156 -20.73 -5.80 -33.02
N VAL A 157 -20.85 -5.01 -34.09
CA VAL A 157 -22.08 -4.33 -34.45
C VAL A 157 -22.84 -5.17 -35.46
N ASP A 158 -24.10 -5.49 -35.15
CA ASP A 158 -24.96 -6.15 -36.11
C ASP A 158 -25.27 -5.19 -37.26
N GLU A 159 -25.01 -5.62 -38.50
CA GLU A 159 -25.45 -4.88 -39.68
C GLU A 159 -26.99 -4.92 -39.74
N GLY A 160 -27.64 -3.78 -39.53
CA GLY A 160 -29.10 -3.71 -39.69
C GLY A 160 -29.47 -3.66 -41.16
N LYS A 161 -30.22 -4.67 -41.61
CA LYS A 161 -30.71 -4.78 -42.99
C LYS A 161 -32.19 -4.38 -43.06
N LEU A 162 -32.50 -3.39 -43.90
CA LEU A 162 -33.87 -2.98 -44.20
C LEU A 162 -34.47 -3.94 -45.23
N VAL A 163 -35.48 -4.70 -44.84
CA VAL A 163 -36.27 -5.53 -45.76
C VAL A 163 -37.75 -5.17 -45.65
N LEU A 164 -38.53 -5.45 -46.69
CA LEU A 164 -39.98 -5.30 -46.70
C LEU A 164 -40.65 -6.52 -46.07
N ASP A 165 -41.61 -6.29 -45.20
CA ASP A 165 -42.57 -7.30 -44.77
C ASP A 165 -43.69 -7.41 -45.81
N ASP A 166 -43.73 -8.52 -46.54
CA ASP A 166 -44.74 -8.73 -47.60
C ASP A 166 -46.18 -8.86 -47.05
N THR A 167 -46.34 -9.13 -45.75
CA THR A 167 -47.66 -9.22 -45.10
C THR A 167 -48.16 -7.84 -44.65
N THR A 168 -47.30 -7.05 -44.02
CA THR A 168 -47.69 -5.76 -43.43
C THR A 168 -47.35 -4.55 -44.30
N GLY A 169 -46.53 -4.73 -45.34
CA GLY A 169 -45.99 -3.66 -46.18
C GLY A 169 -44.99 -2.74 -45.46
N LYS A 170 -44.50 -3.13 -44.28
CA LYS A 170 -43.61 -2.30 -43.45
C LYS A 170 -42.15 -2.66 -43.68
N ILE A 171 -41.28 -1.65 -43.68
CA ILE A 171 -39.83 -1.84 -43.73
C ILE A 171 -39.31 -2.17 -42.33
N GLY A 172 -38.44 -3.18 -42.20
CA GLY A 172 -37.59 -3.41 -41.03
C GLY A 172 -38.30 -3.85 -39.74
N ALA A 173 -39.52 -4.38 -39.80
CA ALA A 173 -40.19 -4.92 -38.62
C ALA A 173 -39.41 -6.12 -38.06
N ASN A 174 -39.34 -6.24 -36.72
CA ASN A 174 -38.72 -7.40 -36.07
C ASN A 174 -39.45 -8.67 -36.51
N GLY A 175 -38.76 -9.58 -37.21
CA GLY A 175 -39.36 -10.78 -37.80
C GLY A 175 -39.86 -10.64 -39.25
N SER A 176 -39.76 -9.45 -39.87
CA SER A 176 -39.96 -9.27 -41.31
C SER A 176 -38.89 -10.05 -42.07
N THR A 177 -39.28 -10.81 -43.07
CA THR A 177 -38.35 -11.59 -43.90
C THR A 177 -38.66 -11.38 -45.36
N GLN A 178 -37.64 -11.13 -46.18
CA GLN A 178 -37.74 -11.26 -47.63
C GLN A 178 -36.81 -12.38 -48.07
N GLY A 179 -37.39 -13.49 -48.53
CA GLY A 179 -36.65 -14.73 -48.76
C GLY A 179 -35.99 -15.24 -47.47
N THR A 180 -34.69 -15.52 -47.50
CA THR A 180 -33.91 -16.00 -46.34
C THR A 180 -33.33 -14.89 -45.45
N THR A 181 -33.58 -13.62 -45.79
CA THR A 181 -33.06 -12.49 -45.02
C THR A 181 -34.09 -11.97 -44.03
N ALA A 182 -33.75 -11.97 -42.74
CA ALA A 182 -34.51 -11.25 -41.71
C ALA A 182 -34.15 -9.75 -41.66
N GLY A 183 -35.18 -8.91 -41.67
CA GLY A 183 -35.10 -7.48 -41.45
C GLY A 183 -34.81 -7.16 -40.00
N LYS A 184 -33.95 -6.17 -39.78
CA LYS A 184 -33.67 -5.61 -38.46
C LYS A 184 -33.55 -4.10 -38.53
N ASN A 185 -33.75 -3.45 -37.39
CA ASN A 185 -33.46 -2.03 -37.25
C ASN A 185 -31.95 -1.79 -37.47
N GLY A 186 -31.62 -0.72 -38.20
CA GLY A 186 -30.25 -0.24 -38.37
C GLY A 186 -29.64 0.35 -37.11
N VAL A 187 -28.30 0.33 -37.02
CA VAL A 187 -27.52 1.19 -36.11
C VAL A 187 -27.57 2.64 -36.62
N ALA A 188 -28.68 3.33 -36.40
CA ALA A 188 -28.79 4.77 -36.59
C ALA A 188 -29.11 5.43 -35.26
N THR A 189 -28.14 6.18 -34.75
CA THR A 189 -27.96 6.66 -33.37
C THR A 189 -28.99 7.65 -32.84
N THR A 190 -30.18 7.80 -33.44
CA THR A 190 -31.28 8.46 -32.73
C THR A 190 -32.65 8.00 -33.23
N GLN A 191 -32.89 7.84 -34.54
CA GLN A 191 -34.15 7.27 -35.03
C GLN A 191 -33.95 6.04 -35.91
N ASN A 192 -34.72 4.99 -35.63
CA ASN A 192 -34.81 3.81 -36.46
C ASN A 192 -35.27 4.21 -37.88
N VAL A 193 -34.40 4.06 -38.88
CA VAL A 193 -34.65 4.42 -40.30
C VAL A 193 -35.93 3.75 -40.81
N ALA A 194 -36.20 2.51 -40.37
CA ALA A 194 -37.42 1.80 -40.68
C ALA A 194 -38.68 2.55 -40.21
N THR A 195 -38.67 3.09 -38.99
CA THR A 195 -39.77 3.92 -38.47
C THR A 195 -39.97 5.17 -39.33
N ALA A 196 -38.90 5.89 -39.65
CA ALA A 196 -39.00 7.10 -40.47
C ALA A 196 -39.57 6.82 -41.88
N ILE A 197 -39.15 5.72 -42.52
CA ILE A 197 -39.69 5.32 -43.83
C ILE A 197 -41.17 4.92 -43.71
N ASN A 198 -41.52 4.11 -42.72
CA ASN A 198 -42.90 3.66 -42.51
C ASN A 198 -43.85 4.84 -42.23
N ASP A 199 -43.38 5.85 -41.49
CA ASP A 199 -44.12 7.09 -41.24
C ASP A 199 -44.29 7.90 -42.53
N ALA A 200 -43.23 8.04 -43.33
CA ALA A 200 -43.29 8.74 -44.61
C ALA A 200 -44.28 8.06 -45.58
N VAL A 201 -44.25 6.73 -45.69
CA VAL A 201 -45.21 5.95 -46.49
C VAL A 201 -46.64 6.14 -45.99
N THR A 202 -46.84 6.12 -44.67
CA THR A 202 -48.17 6.32 -44.08
C THR A 202 -48.72 7.71 -44.41
N LYS A 203 -47.88 8.76 -44.29
CA LYS A 203 -48.25 10.13 -44.69
C LYS A 203 -48.54 10.23 -46.19
N ALA A 204 -47.74 9.61 -47.04
CA ALA A 204 -47.96 9.60 -48.47
C ALA A 204 -49.30 8.93 -48.84
N ASN A 205 -49.62 7.80 -48.22
CA ASN A 205 -50.90 7.12 -48.43
C ASN A 205 -52.10 7.96 -47.96
N ALA A 206 -51.98 8.63 -46.81
CA ALA A 206 -53.01 9.54 -46.33
C ALA A 206 -53.21 10.73 -47.28
N ASN A 207 -52.12 11.34 -47.76
CA ASN A 207 -52.18 12.43 -48.74
C ASN A 207 -52.82 11.98 -50.06
N ASN A 208 -52.49 10.78 -50.55
CA ASN A 208 -53.09 10.23 -51.77
C ASN A 208 -54.59 9.95 -51.60
N ALA A 209 -55.01 9.37 -50.47
CA ALA A 209 -56.42 9.15 -50.18
C ALA A 209 -57.20 10.47 -50.11
N GLN A 210 -56.62 11.49 -49.45
CA GLN A 210 -57.21 12.82 -49.39
C GLN A 210 -57.30 13.46 -50.79
N ALA A 211 -56.25 13.37 -51.60
CA ALA A 211 -56.24 13.89 -52.96
C ALA A 211 -57.32 13.24 -53.84
N LEU A 212 -57.55 11.92 -53.69
CA LEU A 212 -58.64 11.21 -54.37
C LEU A 212 -60.02 11.69 -53.90
N ALA A 213 -60.21 11.88 -52.59
CA ALA A 213 -61.47 12.37 -52.03
C ALA A 213 -61.78 13.84 -52.41
N ASP A 214 -60.75 14.65 -52.60
CA ASP A 214 -60.89 16.05 -53.02
C ASP A 214 -60.87 16.25 -54.52
N ALA A 215 -60.51 15.22 -55.30
CA ALA A 215 -60.58 15.25 -56.74
C ALA A 215 -62.03 15.54 -57.18
N LYS A 216 -62.21 16.69 -57.84
CA LYS A 216 -63.48 17.11 -58.44
C LYS A 216 -63.46 16.84 -59.93
N HIS A 217 -64.52 16.21 -60.42
CA HIS A 217 -64.78 16.01 -61.83
C HIS A 217 -65.91 16.96 -62.26
N ASN A 218 -65.65 17.74 -63.31
CA ASN A 218 -66.62 18.66 -63.89
C ASN A 218 -67.29 18.00 -65.11
N PHE A 219 -68.61 17.95 -65.10
CA PHE A 219 -69.43 17.44 -66.21
C PHE A 219 -70.21 18.61 -66.80
N ALA A 220 -69.95 18.96 -68.06
CA ALA A 220 -70.68 20.00 -68.77
C ALA A 220 -71.76 19.35 -69.65
N GLY A 221 -72.99 19.82 -69.51
CA GLY A 221 -74.06 19.59 -70.49
C GLY A 221 -74.10 20.70 -71.55
N ASP A 222 -74.95 20.51 -72.56
CA ASP A 222 -75.15 21.47 -73.67
C ASP A 222 -75.68 22.83 -73.19
N ASP A 223 -76.35 22.86 -72.03
CA ASP A 223 -77.08 24.02 -71.49
C ASP A 223 -76.25 24.90 -70.51
N ALA A 224 -74.95 25.02 -70.74
CA ALA A 224 -74.00 25.88 -70.01
C ALA A 224 -73.81 25.64 -68.48
N THR A 225 -74.55 24.72 -67.86
CA THR A 225 -74.44 24.43 -66.43
C THR A 225 -73.41 23.33 -66.17
N VAL A 226 -72.34 23.63 -65.42
CA VAL A 226 -71.30 22.65 -65.05
C VAL A 226 -71.65 22.00 -63.71
N ILE A 227 -71.80 20.68 -63.69
CA ILE A 227 -72.00 19.90 -62.46
C ILE A 227 -70.63 19.38 -62.00
N SER A 228 -70.19 19.79 -60.81
CA SER A 228 -68.98 19.26 -60.18
C SER A 228 -69.33 18.18 -59.17
N ARG A 229 -68.73 16.98 -59.31
CA ARG A 229 -68.86 15.88 -58.35
C ARG A 229 -67.50 15.48 -57.82
N LYS A 230 -67.42 15.08 -56.55
CA LYS A 230 -66.22 14.42 -56.02
C LYS A 230 -66.10 12.99 -56.55
N HIS A 231 -64.89 12.45 -56.57
CA HIS A 231 -64.66 11.05 -56.91
C HIS A 231 -65.54 10.13 -56.06
N GLY A 232 -66.27 9.20 -56.70
CA GLY A 232 -67.19 8.26 -56.03
C GLY A 232 -68.63 8.77 -55.81
N GLU A 233 -68.93 10.05 -56.05
CA GLU A 233 -70.32 10.55 -55.99
C GLU A 233 -71.11 10.16 -57.24
N GLN A 234 -72.31 9.59 -57.07
CA GLN A 234 -73.16 9.11 -58.19
C GLN A 234 -73.86 10.25 -58.94
N LEU A 235 -73.48 10.50 -60.19
CA LEU A 235 -74.17 11.46 -61.04
C LEU A 235 -75.55 10.92 -61.42
N ASN A 236 -76.60 11.46 -60.82
CA ASN A 236 -77.97 11.19 -61.20
C ASN A 236 -78.35 12.22 -62.26
N ILE A 237 -78.60 11.73 -63.48
CA ILE A 237 -78.96 12.50 -64.67
C ILE A 237 -80.44 12.31 -64.94
#